data_AF-A0A831QH96-F1
#
_entry.id   AF-A0A831QH96-F1
#
_cell.length_a   1.000
_cell.length_b   1.000
_cell.length_c   1.000
_cell.angle_alpha   90.00
_cell.angle_beta   90.00
_cell.angle_gamma   90.00
#
_symmetry.space_group_name_H-M   'P 1'
#
loop_
_entity.id
_entity.type
_entity.pdbx_description
1 polymer ?
#
loop_
_entity_poly.entity_id
_entity_poly.type
_entity_poly.pdbx_seq_one_letter_code
_entity_poly.pdbx_strand_id
1 'polypeptide(L)'
;MYRAIKSRVVYAVGGMLGGFLLLHPYTMVVSALIHLHEGGDGFHLHWDDITLRSLLAFDSTMLPMVSAFVIFGGLLGLLIALMLERKKRLLTLAVENERNRIAVQTLRELMVTLSHHLLNANTIIGGKVRHCRKRVSDKDVLETLSVIETQGRKIDATIRSLREITEMKTMDYTTDGSVTMIDIDEKIREKMG
;
A
#
# COMPACT_ATOMS: atom_id res chain seq x y z
N MET A 1 -2.64 16.40 6.16
CA MET A 1 -3.38 16.49 7.43
C MET A 1 -4.74 17.21 7.30
N TYR A 2 -4.79 18.40 6.69
CA TYR A 2 -6.02 19.21 6.60
C TYR A 2 -7.22 18.53 5.88
N ARG A 3 -6.97 17.74 4.82
CA ARG A 3 -8.03 16.99 4.12
C ARG A 3 -8.67 15.88 4.95
N ALA A 4 -7.90 15.19 5.79
CA ALA A 4 -8.40 14.11 6.64
C ALA A 4 -9.32 14.64 7.75
N ILE A 5 -8.98 15.81 8.31
CA ILE A 5 -9.82 16.49 9.29
C ILE A 5 -11.15 16.89 8.64
N LYS A 6 -11.13 17.46 7.43
CA LYS A 6 -12.34 17.83 6.70
C LYS A 6 -13.26 16.63 6.42
N SER A 7 -12.73 15.49 5.98
CA SER A 7 -13.59 14.32 5.72
C SER A 7 -14.25 13.79 6.98
N ARG A 8 -13.51 13.69 8.10
CA ARG A 8 -14.05 13.22 9.37
C ARG A 8 -15.18 14.09 9.88
N VAL A 9 -15.02 15.41 9.79
CA VAL A 9 -16.07 16.38 10.18
C VAL A 9 -17.31 16.22 9.30
N VAL A 10 -17.14 16.10 7.97
CA VAL A 10 -18.28 15.92 7.05
C VAL A 10 -19.07 14.65 7.35
N TYR A 11 -18.39 13.52 7.57
CA TYR A 11 -19.06 12.25 7.90
C TYR A 11 -19.68 12.26 9.29
N ALA A 12 -19.06 12.91 10.29
CA ALA A 12 -19.65 13.04 11.61
C ALA A 12 -20.92 13.90 11.57
N VAL A 13 -20.89 15.05 10.89
CA VAL A 13 -22.06 15.92 10.71
C VAL A 13 -23.15 15.21 9.91
N GLY A 14 -22.78 14.51 8.83
CA GLY A 14 -23.71 13.70 8.05
C GLY A 14 -24.35 12.58 8.88
N GLY A 15 -23.56 11.93 9.76
CA GLY A 15 -24.04 10.94 10.70
C GLY A 15 -24.99 11.52 11.75
N MET A 16 -24.68 12.70 12.30
CA MET A 16 -25.56 13.44 13.22
C MET A 16 -26.91 13.77 12.56
N LEU A 17 -26.87 14.28 11.33
CA LEU A 17 -28.08 14.57 10.54
C LEU A 17 -28.86 13.30 10.21
N GLY A 18 -28.18 12.20 9.87
CA GLY A 18 -28.83 10.90 9.66
C GLY A 18 -29.47 10.35 10.92
N GLY A 19 -28.81 10.48 12.07
CA GLY A 19 -29.36 10.14 13.39
C GLY A 19 -30.65 10.92 13.68
N PHE A 20 -30.61 12.23 13.45
CA PHE A 20 -31.74 13.14 13.66
C PHE A 20 -32.91 12.91 12.69
N LEU A 21 -32.64 12.84 11.39
CA LEU A 21 -33.66 12.84 10.34
C LEU A 21 -34.20 11.45 10.01
N LEU A 22 -33.40 10.40 10.15
CA LEU A 22 -33.78 9.05 9.75
C LEU A 22 -34.02 8.16 10.96
N LEU A 23 -33.00 8.04 11.83
CA LEU A 23 -33.02 7.05 12.89
C LEU A 23 -34.07 7.38 13.95
N HIS A 24 -34.16 8.65 14.35
CA HIS A 24 -35.08 9.09 15.37
C HIS A 24 -36.57 8.91 14.95
N PRO A 25 -37.06 9.43 13.81
CA PRO A 25 -38.44 9.17 13.35
C PRO A 25 -38.74 7.68 13.17
N TYR A 26 -37.77 6.91 12.66
CA TYR A 26 -37.92 5.47 12.52
C TYR A 26 -38.17 4.78 13.87
N THR A 27 -37.37 5.09 14.90
CA THR A 27 -37.56 4.51 16.23
C THR A 27 -38.88 4.90 16.88
N MET A 28 -39.38 6.10 16.60
CA MET A 28 -40.68 6.57 17.09
C MET A 28 -41.84 5.82 16.43
N VAL A 29 -41.77 5.57 15.12
CA VAL A 29 -42.75 4.74 14.41
C VAL A 29 -42.73 3.30 14.96
N VAL A 30 -41.54 2.72 15.15
CA VAL A 30 -41.41 1.37 15.72
C VAL A 30 -41.96 1.31 17.15
N SER A 31 -41.64 2.28 18.00
CA SER A 31 -42.16 2.35 19.37
C SER A 31 -43.68 2.47 19.40
N ALA A 32 -44.25 3.30 18.51
CA ALA A 32 -45.70 3.44 18.38
C ALA A 32 -46.36 2.12 17.93
N LEU A 33 -45.76 1.39 16.99
CA LEU A 33 -46.25 0.08 16.54
C LEU A 33 -46.20 -0.98 17.65
N ILE A 34 -45.15 -0.98 18.48
CA ILE A 34 -45.01 -1.92 19.60
C ILE A 34 -46.08 -1.66 20.67
N HIS A 35 -46.29 -0.40 21.06
CA HIS A 35 -47.29 -0.05 22.08
C HIS A 35 -48.73 -0.20 21.58
N LEU A 36 -48.97 -0.09 20.27
CA LEU A 36 -50.30 -0.39 19.69
C LEU A 36 -50.69 -1.87 19.85
N HIS A 37 -49.71 -2.78 19.99
CA HIS A 37 -49.96 -4.21 20.09
C HIS A 37 -50.36 -4.66 21.52
N GLU A 38 -50.08 -3.84 22.54
CA GLU A 38 -50.45 -4.12 23.93
C GLU A 38 -51.87 -3.66 24.27
N GLY A 39 -52.42 -2.68 23.53
CA GLY A 39 -53.82 -2.27 23.62
C GLY A 39 -54.69 -3.09 22.66
N GLY A 40 -55.35 -4.14 23.16
CA GLY A 40 -56.03 -5.18 22.38
C GLY A 40 -57.26 -4.79 21.53
N ASP A 41 -57.32 -3.59 20.95
CA ASP A 41 -58.33 -3.22 19.95
C ASP A 41 -57.73 -3.12 18.53
N GLY A 42 -58.50 -3.60 17.56
CA GLY A 42 -58.05 -3.96 16.21
C GLY A 42 -57.18 -2.96 15.44
N PHE A 43 -56.36 -3.51 14.55
CA PHE A 43 -55.37 -2.83 13.70
C PHE A 43 -56.00 -1.84 12.70
N HIS A 44 -56.32 -0.62 13.16
CA HIS A 44 -56.72 0.49 12.28
C HIS A 44 -55.59 1.53 12.19
N LEU A 45 -54.55 1.22 11.41
CA LEU A 45 -53.49 2.19 11.07
C LEU A 45 -53.98 3.10 9.94
N HIS A 46 -54.45 4.30 10.29
CA HIS A 46 -54.55 5.38 9.32
C HIS A 46 -53.15 5.89 8.99
N TRP A 47 -52.74 5.78 7.73
CA TRP A 47 -51.42 6.24 7.25
C TRP A 47 -51.17 7.73 7.55
N ASP A 48 -52.23 8.54 7.56
CA ASP A 48 -52.16 9.96 7.95
C ASP A 48 -51.68 10.16 9.39
N ASP A 49 -52.08 9.27 10.30
CA ASP A 49 -51.76 9.36 11.73
C ASP A 49 -50.30 9.03 12.03
N ILE A 50 -49.68 8.18 11.19
CA ILE A 50 -48.25 7.82 11.28
C ILE A 50 -47.38 9.03 10.90
N THR A 51 -47.75 9.76 9.84
CA THR A 51 -46.99 10.95 9.40
C THR A 51 -47.08 12.09 10.42
N LEU A 52 -48.25 12.31 11.01
CA LEU A 52 -48.48 13.26 12.09
C LEU A 52 -47.70 12.90 13.36
N ARG A 53 -47.65 11.62 13.74
CA ARG A 53 -46.83 11.16 14.88
C ARG A 53 -45.33 11.30 14.64
N SER A 54 -44.87 11.14 13.40
CA SER A 54 -43.49 11.43 13.02
C SER A 54 -43.13 12.92 13.19
N LEU A 55 -44.10 13.82 12.95
CA LEU A 55 -43.92 15.26 13.18
C LEU A 55 -43.93 15.62 14.68
N LEU A 56 -44.79 14.97 15.46
CA LEU A 56 -44.82 15.10 16.93
C LEU A 56 -43.55 14.57 17.61
N ALA A 57 -42.78 13.71 16.94
CA ALA A 57 -41.50 13.26 17.43
C ALA A 57 -40.51 14.42 17.68
N PHE A 58 -40.66 15.55 16.99
CA PHE A 58 -39.80 16.73 17.18
C PHE A 58 -40.28 17.68 18.28
N ASP A 59 -41.24 17.27 19.11
CA ASP A 59 -41.63 18.09 20.25
C ASP A 59 -40.44 18.31 21.21
N SER A 60 -40.44 19.48 21.83
CA SER A 60 -39.45 19.94 22.81
C SER A 60 -39.26 18.97 23.98
N THR A 61 -40.29 18.19 24.32
CA THR A 61 -40.26 17.14 25.34
C THR A 61 -39.39 15.92 24.94
N MET A 62 -39.17 15.70 23.64
CA MET A 62 -38.38 14.59 23.08
C MET A 62 -36.90 14.96 22.87
N LEU A 63 -36.50 16.21 23.14
CA LEU A 63 -35.13 16.70 22.94
C LEU A 63 -34.04 15.84 23.62
N PRO A 64 -34.21 15.35 24.86
CA PRO A 64 -33.21 14.48 25.48
C PRO A 64 -33.00 13.19 24.67
N MET A 65 -34.06 12.61 24.13
CA MET A 65 -34.00 11.39 23.32
C MET A 65 -33.35 11.66 21.95
N VAL A 66 -33.78 12.72 21.27
CA VAL A 66 -33.18 13.19 20.00
C VAL A 66 -31.68 13.39 20.13
N SER A 67 -31.21 13.98 21.24
CA SER A 67 -29.79 14.22 21.47
C SER A 67 -28.96 12.93 21.48
N ALA A 68 -29.51 11.83 22.02
CA ALA A 68 -28.86 10.53 22.00
C ALA A 68 -28.70 10.00 20.57
N PHE A 69 -29.71 10.14 19.71
CA PHE A 69 -29.65 9.74 18.31
C PHE A 69 -28.67 10.57 17.49
N VAL A 70 -28.60 11.89 17.75
CA VAL A 70 -27.61 12.78 17.12
C VAL A 70 -26.20 12.37 17.49
N ILE A 71 -25.93 12.15 18.79
CA ILE A 71 -24.61 11.73 19.27
C ILE A 71 -24.24 10.37 18.69
N PHE A 72 -25.15 9.40 18.74
CA PHE A 72 -24.94 8.06 18.20
C PHE A 72 -24.67 8.08 16.70
N GLY A 73 -25.49 8.82 15.94
CA GLY A 73 -25.30 9.02 14.51
C GLY A 73 -23.96 9.66 14.19
N GLY A 74 -23.54 10.66 14.97
CA GLY A 74 -22.24 11.31 14.83
C GLY A 74 -21.06 10.36 15.07
N LEU A 75 -21.13 9.52 16.11
CA LEU A 75 -20.13 8.48 16.39
C LEU A 75 -20.06 7.44 15.26
N LEU A 76 -21.22 6.99 14.76
CA LEU A 76 -21.30 6.05 13.64
C LEU A 76 -20.66 6.64 12.37
N GLY A 77 -20.98 7.90 12.05
CA GLY A 77 -20.40 8.64 10.94
C GLY A 77 -18.88 8.78 11.07
N LEU A 78 -18.38 9.09 12.27
CA LEU A 78 -16.95 9.16 12.54
C LEU A 78 -16.26 7.80 12.35
N LEU A 79 -16.86 6.70 12.84
CA LEU A 79 -16.33 5.35 12.65
C LEU A 79 -16.24 4.99 11.16
N ILE A 80 -17.29 5.27 10.38
CA ILE A 80 -17.30 5.06 8.93
C ILE A 80 -16.17 5.84 8.26
N ALA A 81 -15.97 7.11 8.64
CA ALA A 81 -14.89 7.93 8.10
C ALA A 81 -13.50 7.32 8.35
N LEU A 82 -13.25 6.84 9.58
CA LEU A 82 -12.00 6.19 9.95
C LEU A 82 -11.79 4.88 9.20
N MET A 83 -12.85 4.07 9.04
CA MET A 83 -12.79 2.83 8.25
C MET A 83 -12.47 3.10 6.77
N LEU A 84 -13.13 4.08 6.15
CA LEU A 84 -12.87 4.45 4.76
C LEU A 84 -11.46 4.99 4.56
N GLU A 85 -10.98 5.84 5.47
CA GLU A 85 -9.62 6.37 5.43
C GLU A 85 -8.58 5.25 5.55
N ARG A 86 -8.80 4.30 6.48
CA ARG A 86 -7.93 3.13 6.65
C ARG A 86 -7.94 2.25 5.40
N LYS A 87 -9.11 1.94 4.85
CA LYS A 87 -9.24 1.10 3.64
C LYS A 87 -8.54 1.75 2.44
N LYS A 88 -8.72 3.06 2.26
CA LYS A 88 -8.04 3.82 1.19
C LYS A 88 -6.53 3.76 1.35
N ARG A 89 -6.01 3.94 2.57
CA ARG A 89 -4.57 3.87 2.85
C ARG A 89 -4.00 2.47 2.58
N LEU A 90 -4.72 1.42 2.95
CA LEU A 90 -4.30 0.04 2.68
C LEU A 90 -4.27 -0.25 1.18
N LEU A 91 -5.26 0.23 0.42
CA LEU A 91 -5.27 0.08 -1.04
C LEU A 91 -4.11 0.83 -1.71
N THR A 92 -3.82 2.07 -1.29
CA THR A 92 -2.67 2.80 -1.85
C THR A 92 -1.35 2.11 -1.53
N LEU A 93 -1.20 1.60 -0.30
CA LEU A 93 -0.02 0.84 0.09
C LEU A 93 0.09 -0.46 -0.71
N ALA A 94 -1.00 -1.18 -0.94
CA ALA A 94 -0.99 -2.41 -1.75
C ALA A 94 -0.53 -2.13 -3.19
N VAL A 95 -1.03 -1.07 -3.81
CA VAL A 95 -0.64 -0.66 -5.16
C VAL A 95 0.82 -0.22 -5.22
N GLU A 96 1.30 0.54 -4.23
CA GLU A 96 2.72 0.92 -4.13
C GLU A 96 3.61 -0.31 -3.96
N ASN A 97 3.20 -1.27 -3.13
CA ASN A 97 3.96 -2.49 -2.90
C ASN A 97 4.01 -3.39 -4.15
N GLU A 98 2.90 -3.49 -4.89
CA GLU A 98 2.84 -4.20 -6.16
C GLU A 98 3.78 -3.56 -7.20
N ARG A 99 3.76 -2.23 -7.33
CA ARG A 99 4.68 -1.50 -8.21
C ARG A 99 6.15 -1.72 -7.85
N ASN A 100 6.48 -1.64 -6.56
CA ASN A 100 7.84 -1.88 -6.08
C ASN A 100 8.27 -3.32 -6.35
N ARG A 101 7.39 -4.29 -6.13
CA ARG A 101 7.65 -5.70 -6.43
C ARG A 101 7.94 -5.91 -7.92
N ILE A 102 7.14 -5.33 -8.80
CA ILE A 102 7.35 -5.41 -10.25
C ILE A 102 8.69 -4.76 -10.63
N ALA A 103 9.01 -3.60 -10.06
CA ALA A 103 10.28 -2.93 -10.32
C ALA A 103 11.49 -3.79 -9.89
N VAL A 104 11.44 -4.37 -8.69
CA VAL A 104 12.50 -5.27 -8.18
C VAL A 104 12.64 -6.51 -9.06
N GLN A 105 11.53 -7.12 -9.46
CA GLN A 105 11.55 -8.28 -10.36
C GLN A 105 12.15 -7.93 -11.72
N THR A 106 11.76 -6.78 -12.30
CA THR A 106 12.31 -6.31 -13.58
C THR A 106 13.81 -6.06 -13.48
N LEU A 107 14.27 -5.43 -12.39
CA LEU A 107 15.70 -5.22 -12.14
C LEU A 107 16.44 -6.56 -12.04
N ARG A 108 15.86 -7.57 -11.38
CA ARG A 108 16.45 -8.91 -11.30
C ARG A 108 16.60 -9.55 -12.67
N GLU A 109 15.56 -9.53 -13.48
CA GLU A 109 15.59 -10.11 -14.83
C GLU A 109 16.63 -9.39 -15.71
N LEU A 110 16.66 -8.05 -15.67
CA LEU A 110 17.67 -7.26 -16.36
C LEU A 110 19.09 -7.58 -15.89
N MET A 111 19.31 -7.72 -14.58
CA MET A 111 20.61 -8.06 -14.02
C MET A 111 21.09 -9.45 -14.45
N VAL A 112 20.20 -10.44 -14.53
CA VAL A 112 20.52 -11.77 -15.05
C VAL A 112 20.96 -11.69 -16.51
N THR A 113 20.17 -11.02 -17.35
CA THR A 113 20.46 -10.87 -18.79
C THR A 113 21.75 -10.08 -19.04
N LEU A 114 21.95 -8.96 -18.35
CA LEU A 114 23.16 -8.15 -18.47
C LEU A 114 24.39 -8.92 -17.98
N SER A 115 24.29 -9.60 -16.83
CA SER A 115 25.38 -10.43 -16.32
C SER A 115 25.78 -11.50 -17.33
N HIS A 116 24.80 -12.15 -17.96
CA HIS A 116 25.06 -13.14 -19.00
C HIS A 116 25.84 -12.56 -20.18
N HIS A 117 25.36 -11.44 -20.75
CA HIS A 117 26.05 -10.82 -21.90
C HIS A 117 27.44 -10.29 -21.55
N LEU A 118 27.60 -9.68 -20.38
CA LEU A 118 28.89 -9.14 -19.93
C LEU A 118 29.90 -10.26 -19.64
N LEU A 119 29.50 -11.33 -18.96
CA LEU A 119 30.37 -12.50 -18.71
C LEU A 119 30.78 -13.19 -20.02
N ASN A 120 29.84 -13.32 -20.97
CA ASN A 120 30.15 -13.88 -22.29
C ASN A 120 31.16 -13.02 -23.05
N ALA A 121 30.95 -11.71 -23.10
CA ALA A 121 31.86 -10.77 -23.74
C ALA A 121 33.26 -10.84 -23.10
N ASN A 122 33.33 -10.84 -21.77
CA ASN A 122 34.59 -10.91 -21.04
C ASN A 122 35.31 -12.26 -21.25
N THR A 123 34.56 -13.35 -21.33
CA THR A 123 35.10 -14.69 -21.66
C THR A 123 35.74 -14.70 -23.06
N ILE A 124 35.09 -14.10 -24.06
CA ILE A 124 35.63 -13.99 -25.42
C ILE A 124 36.90 -13.13 -25.44
N ILE A 125 36.89 -11.97 -24.78
CA ILE A 125 38.05 -11.08 -24.67
C ILE A 125 39.22 -11.83 -24.01
N GLY A 126 39.00 -12.47 -22.86
CA GLY A 126 40.02 -13.24 -22.16
C GLY A 126 40.56 -14.40 -23.01
N GLY A 127 39.71 -15.07 -23.80
CA GLY A 127 40.12 -16.09 -24.76
C GLY A 127 41.03 -15.53 -25.86
N LYS A 128 40.70 -14.37 -26.44
CA LYS A 128 41.50 -13.70 -27.47
C LYS A 128 42.83 -13.16 -26.91
N VAL A 129 42.83 -12.62 -25.70
CA VAL A 129 44.04 -12.18 -24.99
C VAL A 129 45.00 -13.36 -24.80
N ARG A 130 44.50 -14.49 -24.27
CA ARG A 130 45.31 -15.71 -24.10
C ARG A 130 45.84 -16.25 -25.42
N HIS A 131 45.08 -16.14 -26.50
CA HIS A 131 45.52 -16.53 -27.84
C HIS A 131 46.63 -15.63 -28.39
N CYS A 132 46.49 -14.31 -28.25
CA CYS A 132 47.52 -13.33 -28.67
C CYS A 132 48.82 -13.52 -27.89
N ARG A 133 48.72 -13.75 -26.57
CA ARG A 133 49.87 -13.97 -25.70
C ARG A 133 50.74 -15.17 -26.10
N LYS A 134 50.13 -16.21 -26.70
CA LYS A 134 50.85 -17.39 -27.21
C LYS A 134 51.61 -17.13 -28.52
N ARG A 135 51.32 -16.03 -29.23
CA ARG A 135 51.81 -15.76 -30.59
C ARG A 135 52.69 -14.51 -30.69
N VAL A 136 52.66 -13.64 -29.69
CA VAL A 136 53.40 -12.38 -29.68
C VAL A 136 54.57 -12.48 -28.69
N SER A 137 55.75 -12.04 -29.12
CA SER A 137 56.96 -11.98 -28.30
C SER A 137 57.33 -10.56 -27.87
N ASP A 138 56.64 -9.55 -28.42
CA ASP A 138 56.82 -8.14 -28.10
C ASP A 138 56.42 -7.87 -26.63
N LYS A 139 57.35 -7.31 -25.85
CA LYS A 139 57.16 -7.05 -24.42
C LYS A 139 56.06 -6.02 -24.15
N ASP A 140 55.97 -4.97 -24.96
CA ASP A 140 55.00 -3.87 -24.74
C ASP A 140 53.58 -4.37 -25.02
N VAL A 141 53.44 -5.24 -26.02
CA VAL A 141 52.16 -5.91 -26.31
C VAL A 141 51.79 -6.89 -25.19
N LEU A 142 52.74 -7.65 -24.66
CA LEU A 142 52.49 -8.58 -23.55
C LEU A 142 52.07 -7.84 -22.27
N GLU A 143 52.69 -6.69 -21.97
CA GLU A 143 52.30 -5.84 -20.85
C GLU A 143 50.86 -5.31 -21.03
N THR A 144 50.54 -4.80 -22.21
CA THR A 144 49.18 -4.35 -22.55
C THR A 144 48.14 -5.46 -22.39
N LEU A 145 48.44 -6.68 -22.87
CA LEU A 145 47.56 -7.85 -22.72
C LEU A 145 47.33 -8.21 -21.24
N SER A 146 48.34 -8.03 -20.37
CA SER A 146 48.22 -8.29 -18.93
C SER A 146 47.27 -7.30 -18.23
N VAL A 147 47.27 -6.03 -18.68
CA VAL A 147 46.34 -5.00 -18.20
C VAL A 147 44.91 -5.37 -18.56
N ILE A 148 44.68 -5.79 -19.81
CA ILE A 148 43.34 -6.22 -20.27
C ILE A 148 42.83 -7.41 -19.45
N GLU A 149 43.67 -8.42 -19.19
CA GLU A 149 43.28 -9.58 -18.38
C GLU A 149 42.98 -9.20 -16.92
N THR A 150 43.71 -8.22 -16.38
CA THR A 150 43.46 -7.70 -15.03
C THR A 150 42.14 -6.93 -14.95
N GLN A 151 41.85 -6.08 -15.94
CA GLN A 151 40.56 -5.39 -16.01
C GLN A 151 39.40 -6.36 -16.23
N GLY A 152 39.58 -7.38 -17.07
CA GLY A 152 38.58 -8.44 -17.25
C GLY A 152 38.24 -9.15 -15.94
N ARG A 153 39.22 -9.46 -15.11
CA ARG A 153 38.99 -10.06 -13.78
C ARG A 153 38.21 -9.13 -12.84
N LYS A 154 38.49 -7.82 -12.87
CA LYS A 154 37.73 -6.82 -12.09
C LYS A 154 36.27 -6.73 -12.53
N ILE A 155 36.03 -6.78 -13.85
CA ILE A 155 34.68 -6.80 -14.43
C ILE A 155 33.91 -8.04 -13.96
N ASP A 156 34.52 -9.24 -14.02
CA ASP A 156 33.90 -10.48 -13.53
C ASP A 156 33.54 -10.40 -12.05
N ALA A 157 34.44 -9.90 -11.21
CA ALA A 157 34.19 -9.72 -9.79
C ALA A 157 33.00 -8.77 -9.54
N THR A 158 32.98 -7.63 -10.25
CA THR A 158 31.90 -6.63 -10.13
C THR A 158 30.55 -7.21 -10.54
N ILE A 159 30.49 -7.97 -11.65
CA ILE A 159 29.24 -8.60 -12.10
C ILE A 159 28.73 -9.61 -11.07
N ARG A 160 29.62 -10.41 -10.47
CA ARG A 160 29.24 -11.36 -9.40
C ARG A 160 28.68 -10.63 -8.19
N SER A 161 29.33 -9.57 -7.73
CA SER A 161 28.85 -8.75 -6.61
C SER A 161 27.48 -8.13 -6.89
N LEU A 162 27.26 -7.58 -8.09
CA LEU A 162 25.97 -7.01 -8.47
C LEU A 162 24.85 -8.06 -8.50
N ARG A 163 25.14 -9.27 -8.98
CA ARG A 163 24.19 -10.39 -8.99
C ARG A 163 23.78 -10.79 -7.56
N GLU A 164 24.75 -10.96 -6.67
CA GLU A 164 24.49 -11.31 -5.26
C GLU A 164 23.67 -10.23 -4.54
N ILE A 165 23.97 -8.95 -4.76
CA ILE A 165 23.22 -7.84 -4.16
C ILE A 165 21.77 -7.82 -4.63
N THR A 166 21.54 -8.11 -5.91
CA THR A 166 20.21 -8.17 -6.50
C THR A 166 19.41 -9.35 -5.95
N GLU A 167 20.06 -10.51 -5.78
CA GLU A 167 19.45 -11.70 -5.15
C GLU A 167 19.09 -11.43 -3.68
N MET A 168 19.96 -10.81 -2.89
CA MET A 168 19.69 -10.42 -1.50
C MET A 168 18.51 -9.44 -1.38
N LYS A 169 18.50 -8.35 -2.17
CA LYS A 169 17.40 -7.36 -2.14
C LYS A 169 16.05 -7.98 -2.51
N THR A 170 16.04 -8.96 -3.40
CA THR A 170 14.79 -9.64 -3.78
C THR A 170 14.23 -10.47 -2.61
N MET A 171 15.11 -11.09 -1.81
CA MET A 171 14.72 -11.95 -0.69
C MET A 171 14.17 -11.13 0.49
N ASP A 172 14.75 -9.97 0.79
CA ASP A 172 14.27 -9.09 1.87
C ASP A 172 12.88 -8.51 1.56
N TYR A 173 12.65 -8.07 0.32
CA TYR A 173 11.34 -7.56 -0.11
C TYR A 173 10.22 -8.60 -0.03
N THR A 174 10.53 -9.89 -0.29
CA THR A 174 9.52 -10.95 -0.19
C THR A 174 9.16 -11.33 1.24
N THR A 175 10.02 -11.03 2.21
CA THR A 175 9.88 -11.56 3.57
C THR A 175 9.25 -10.55 4.53
N ASP A 176 9.58 -9.25 4.41
CA ASP A 176 9.19 -8.25 5.41
C ASP A 176 8.36 -7.08 4.85
N GLY A 177 8.25 -6.95 3.52
CA GLY A 177 7.49 -5.88 2.86
C GLY A 177 7.95 -4.45 3.22
N SER A 178 9.05 -4.32 3.94
CA SER A 178 9.65 -3.08 4.42
C SER A 178 10.78 -2.66 3.47
N VAL A 179 10.78 -1.40 3.04
CA VAL A 179 11.81 -0.86 2.14
C VAL A 179 13.00 -0.43 2.99
N THR A 180 13.99 -1.30 3.16
CA THR A 180 15.30 -0.89 3.68
C THR A 180 16.17 -0.43 2.51
N MET A 181 16.49 0.87 2.51
CA MET A 181 17.37 1.47 1.51
C MET A 181 18.81 1.08 1.83
N ILE A 182 19.26 -0.07 1.30
CA ILE A 182 20.65 -0.52 1.43
C ILE A 182 21.51 0.20 0.39
N ASP A 183 22.56 0.87 0.87
CA ASP A 183 23.60 1.47 0.06
C ASP A 183 24.42 0.36 -0.63
N ILE A 184 24.28 0.30 -1.96
CA ILE A 184 24.94 -0.72 -2.79
C ILE A 184 26.45 -0.49 -2.80
N ASP A 185 26.87 0.77 -2.68
CA ASP A 185 28.26 1.18 -2.78
C ASP A 185 29.07 0.81 -1.53
N GLU A 186 28.40 0.79 -0.38
CA GLU A 186 28.95 0.33 0.89
C GLU A 186 29.10 -1.21 0.92
N LYS A 187 28.06 -1.95 0.50
CA LYS A 187 28.11 -3.42 0.42
C LYS A 187 29.16 -3.95 -0.57
N ILE A 188 29.37 -3.25 -1.69
CA ILE A 188 30.42 -3.61 -2.65
C ILE A 188 31.81 -3.37 -2.04
N ARG A 189 31.99 -2.26 -1.31
CA ARG A 189 33.25 -1.95 -0.61
C ARG A 189 33.59 -2.95 0.48
N GLU A 190 32.62 -3.34 1.31
CA GLU A 190 32.82 -4.36 2.35
C GLU A 190 33.29 -5.70 1.79
N LYS A 191 32.82 -6.11 0.61
CA LYS A 191 33.20 -7.38 -0.01
C LYS A 191 34.49 -7.35 -0.82
N MET A 192 35.01 -6.15 -1.13
CA MET A 192 36.25 -5.97 -1.88
C MET A 192 37.46 -5.61 -1.00
N GLY A 193 37.25 -5.38 0.30
CA GLY A 193 38.31 -5.36 1.32
C GLY A 193 38.68 -6.76 1.80
#